data_AF-A0A0F5W6Q6-F1
#
_entry.id   AF-A0A0F5W6Q6-F1
#
_cell.length_a   1.000
_cell.length_b   1.000
_cell.length_c   1.000
_cell.angle_alpha   90.00
_cell.angle_beta   90.00
_cell.angle_gamma   90.00
#
_symmetry.space_group_name_H-M   'P 1'
#
loop_
_entity.id
_entity.type
_entity.pdbx_description
1 polymer ?
#
loop_
_entity_poly.entity_id
_entity_poly.type
_entity_poly.pdbx_seq_one_letter_code
_entity_poly.pdbx_strand_id
1 'polypeptide(L)'
;MTDFEAIDALLAGARQEVPLPPADVRRELRESLNLSRSQVAQALGVSPSTVGGWEAGRDPSGAVREKYAYFLEGAQAKLAARTEEAAGTPGAEYVVEPETDADDADQTPDGTGETGESDEVEALSAPRPCVLCGMPARHQVAGFPQHLDPADCGTPAPAEPDPVASPVAPSGREEPASAKSRKPPSAQRDRAAEPVRVVPVGRRMQTASQDPDLIGAAVAAALEKHSGDLEAATAALVKRAIPDAMALLDETRKGGRYDVVAHPWIPEVLRKQSARGADRIWEARPKWARTELPSGAHEVTALDINGAYLSALKTHLPIGQLEHSTGFDHDRRRAGVHLITPSEWDHDAQLPNPIGNRDEPGPLWVTEPTLRLLLRLSGPKYGLCDPPEIHESFTSGATESLLEKFRVALKDARDRAIAEDDEVTLEYVKAMYSKFVSTMGESNYNRELYRPDWMHLIRSQAFANLWMKAYKAHEEGLMVVRAMGTDELHVIGDWRRVFPEGRGVSEVKVKEMYTVGEDVDPADAGEGDD
;
A
#
# COMPACT_ATOMS: atom_id res chain seq x y z
N MET A 1 -54.74 52.10 10.92
CA MET A 1 -54.53 50.74 10.43
C MET A 1 -55.67 49.91 10.95
N THR A 2 -56.62 49.56 10.08
CA THR A 2 -57.83 48.82 10.46
C THR A 2 -57.46 47.35 10.67
N ASP A 3 -58.20 46.63 11.51
CA ASP A 3 -57.97 45.19 11.77
C ASP A 3 -57.96 44.36 10.47
N PHE A 4 -58.63 44.85 9.42
CA PHE A 4 -58.63 44.25 8.09
C PHE A 4 -57.28 44.37 7.35
N GLU A 5 -56.53 45.46 7.49
CA GLU A 5 -55.19 45.58 6.88
C GLU A 5 -54.18 44.60 7.49
N ALA A 6 -54.32 44.29 8.79
CA ALA A 6 -53.49 43.28 9.46
C ALA A 6 -53.86 41.86 9.01
N ILE A 7 -55.15 41.60 8.78
CA ILE A 7 -55.64 40.32 8.24
C ILE A 7 -55.20 40.18 6.77
N ASP A 8 -55.31 41.22 5.96
CA ASP A 8 -54.89 41.23 4.56
C ASP A 8 -53.36 41.06 4.43
N ALA A 9 -52.58 41.66 5.33
CA ALA A 9 -51.13 41.45 5.40
C ALA A 9 -50.77 40.00 5.81
N LEU A 10 -51.54 39.40 6.72
CA LEU A 10 -51.38 37.99 7.10
C LEU A 10 -51.73 37.04 5.95
N LEU A 11 -52.82 37.31 5.24
CA LEU A 11 -53.24 36.54 4.06
C LEU A 11 -52.28 36.73 2.88
N ALA A 12 -51.73 37.92 2.68
CA ALA A 12 -50.70 38.18 1.67
C ALA A 12 -49.35 37.52 2.02
N GLY A 13 -49.07 37.29 3.30
CA GLY A 13 -47.91 36.56 3.80
C GLY A 13 -48.08 35.04 3.83
N ALA A 14 -49.31 34.53 3.69
CA ALA A 14 -49.62 33.10 3.71
C ALA A 14 -49.17 32.43 2.40
N ARG A 15 -47.90 32.02 2.35
CA ARG A 15 -47.37 31.19 1.26
C ARG A 15 -47.81 29.75 1.44
N GLN A 16 -48.30 29.13 0.36
CA GLN A 16 -48.58 27.70 0.34
C GLN A 16 -47.27 26.94 0.53
N GLU A 17 -47.17 26.18 1.62
CA GLU A 17 -45.96 25.41 1.93
C GLU A 17 -45.73 24.33 0.87
N VAL A 18 -44.47 24.18 0.43
CA VAL A 18 -44.10 23.15 -0.55
C VAL A 18 -44.44 21.77 0.05
N PRO A 19 -45.23 20.94 -0.65
CA PRO A 19 -45.58 19.61 -0.16
C PRO A 19 -44.31 18.75 -0.09
N LEU A 20 -44.15 18.02 1.01
CA LEU A 20 -43.03 17.11 1.21
C LEU A 20 -43.54 15.66 1.14
N PRO A 21 -42.76 14.72 0.58
CA PRO A 21 -43.06 13.29 0.66
C PRO A 21 -43.23 12.80 2.11
N PRO A 22 -43.84 11.62 2.34
CA PRO A 22 -43.86 10.96 3.65
C PRO A 22 -42.47 10.74 4.26
N ALA A 23 -42.37 10.70 5.59
CA ALA A 23 -41.08 10.77 6.29
C ALA A 23 -40.16 9.56 6.05
N ASP A 24 -40.75 8.38 5.88
CA ASP A 24 -40.12 7.14 5.42
C ASP A 24 -39.53 7.30 4.01
N VAL A 25 -40.28 7.89 3.08
CA VAL A 25 -39.80 8.18 1.71
C VAL A 25 -38.62 9.18 1.74
N ARG A 26 -38.65 10.18 2.62
CA ARG A 26 -37.53 11.13 2.78
C ARG A 26 -36.24 10.42 3.19
N ARG A 27 -36.35 9.49 4.15
CA ARG A 27 -35.23 8.66 4.62
C ARG A 27 -34.72 7.75 3.51
N GLU A 28 -35.62 7.06 2.83
CA GLU A 28 -35.30 6.13 1.74
C GLU A 28 -34.59 6.84 0.58
N LEU A 29 -35.05 8.02 0.16
CA LEU A 29 -34.40 8.83 -0.88
C LEU A 29 -32.97 9.21 -0.50
N ARG A 30 -32.74 9.56 0.78
CA ARG A 30 -31.39 9.87 1.28
C ARG A 30 -30.51 8.62 1.30
N GLU A 31 -31.02 7.52 1.83
CA GLU A 31 -30.27 6.26 1.99
C GLU A 31 -29.95 5.60 0.65
N SER A 32 -30.87 5.67 -0.33
CA SER A 32 -30.67 5.17 -1.70
C SER A 32 -29.59 5.93 -2.47
N LEU A 33 -29.24 7.14 -2.03
CA LEU A 33 -28.12 7.92 -2.54
C LEU A 33 -26.85 7.81 -1.69
N ASN A 34 -26.85 6.93 -0.68
CA ASN A 34 -25.75 6.72 0.28
C ASN A 34 -25.34 8.01 1.01
N LEU A 35 -26.30 8.90 1.30
CA LEU A 35 -26.05 10.14 2.02
C LEU A 35 -26.35 9.98 3.52
N SER A 36 -25.47 10.48 4.37
CA SER A 36 -25.71 10.56 5.82
C SER A 36 -26.58 11.79 6.17
N ARG A 37 -27.28 11.72 7.31
CA ARG A 37 -28.04 12.88 7.85
C ARG A 37 -27.14 14.11 8.03
N SER A 38 -25.87 13.90 8.37
CA SER A 38 -24.90 14.98 8.57
C SER A 38 -24.54 15.72 7.28
N GLN A 39 -24.41 15.00 6.16
CA GLN A 39 -24.14 15.61 4.85
C GLN A 39 -25.33 16.46 4.39
N VAL A 40 -26.56 15.95 4.52
CA VAL A 40 -27.78 16.70 4.19
C VAL A 40 -27.94 17.91 5.12
N ALA A 41 -27.69 17.73 6.42
CA ALA A 41 -27.77 18.81 7.40
C ALA A 41 -26.79 19.95 7.11
N GLN A 42 -25.54 19.61 6.75
CA GLN A 42 -24.52 20.59 6.38
C GLN A 42 -24.91 21.41 5.15
N ALA A 43 -25.43 20.75 4.11
CA ALA A 43 -25.87 21.43 2.89
C ALA A 43 -27.07 22.37 3.14
N LEU A 44 -27.94 22.02 4.09
CA LEU A 44 -29.13 22.79 4.45
C LEU A 44 -28.88 23.84 5.56
N GLY A 45 -27.69 23.83 6.18
CA GLY A 45 -27.33 24.73 7.27
C GLY A 45 -28.05 24.41 8.58
N VAL A 46 -28.37 23.15 8.84
CA VAL A 46 -29.04 22.67 10.07
C VAL A 46 -28.23 21.58 10.77
N SER A 47 -28.71 21.07 11.90
CA SER A 47 -28.05 19.97 12.62
C SER A 47 -28.49 18.58 12.12
N PRO A 48 -27.66 17.53 12.26
CA PRO A 48 -28.04 16.16 11.85
C PRO A 48 -29.27 15.62 12.60
N SER A 49 -29.46 16.03 13.86
CA SER A 49 -30.65 15.68 14.64
C SER A 49 -31.91 16.36 14.13
N THR A 50 -31.79 17.56 13.54
CA THR A 50 -32.91 18.25 12.87
C THR A 50 -33.39 17.46 11.65
N VAL A 51 -32.47 16.97 10.82
CA VAL A 51 -32.79 16.11 9.66
C VAL A 51 -33.38 14.77 10.12
N GLY A 52 -32.82 14.16 11.17
CA GLY A 52 -33.37 12.96 11.79
C GLY A 52 -34.80 13.17 12.31
N GLY A 53 -35.10 14.35 12.86
CA GLY A 53 -36.45 14.73 13.25
C GLY A 53 -37.40 14.81 12.05
N TRP A 54 -36.93 15.30 10.90
CA TRP A 54 -37.75 15.40 9.69
C TRP A 54 -38.08 14.05 9.03
N GLU A 55 -37.15 13.11 9.14
CA GLU A 55 -37.31 11.72 8.71
C GLU A 55 -38.12 10.88 9.70
N ALA A 56 -38.35 11.39 10.91
CA ALA A 56 -39.20 10.77 11.93
C ALA A 56 -40.62 11.37 11.99
N GLY A 57 -40.97 12.25 11.03
CA GLY A 57 -42.32 12.81 10.90
C GLY A 57 -42.49 14.26 11.36
N ARG A 58 -41.43 14.93 11.83
CA ARG A 58 -41.46 16.40 12.01
C ARG A 58 -41.37 17.09 10.64
N ASP A 59 -42.00 18.24 10.48
CA ASP A 59 -41.90 19.00 9.24
C ASP A 59 -41.02 20.25 9.40
N PRO A 60 -40.13 20.56 8.44
CA PRO A 60 -39.45 21.85 8.38
C PRO A 60 -40.42 22.97 8.01
N SER A 61 -40.09 24.19 8.42
CA SER A 61 -40.84 25.40 8.10
C SER A 61 -39.97 26.45 7.38
N GLY A 62 -40.64 27.37 6.68
CA GLY A 62 -39.99 28.51 6.01
C GLY A 62 -38.94 28.12 4.96
N ALA A 63 -37.90 28.95 4.81
CA ALA A 63 -36.89 28.78 3.76
C ALA A 63 -36.11 27.45 3.82
N VAL A 64 -36.04 26.82 5.00
CA VAL A 64 -35.39 25.51 5.15
C VAL A 64 -36.26 24.40 4.57
N ARG A 65 -37.60 24.53 4.62
CA ARG A 65 -38.55 23.61 3.98
C ARG A 65 -38.35 23.57 2.47
N GLU A 66 -38.22 24.74 1.84
CA GLU A 66 -38.00 24.86 0.39
C GLU A 66 -36.70 24.20 -0.06
N LYS A 67 -35.59 24.45 0.66
CA LYS A 67 -34.30 23.82 0.38
C LYS A 67 -34.33 22.30 0.55
N TYR A 68 -35.06 21.83 1.58
CA TYR A 68 -35.20 20.40 1.81
C TYR A 68 -36.08 19.73 0.74
N ALA A 69 -37.16 20.39 0.31
CA ALA A 69 -37.97 19.92 -0.81
C ALA A 69 -37.15 19.81 -2.10
N TYR A 70 -36.33 20.83 -2.41
CA TYR A 70 -35.43 20.82 -3.57
C TYR A 70 -34.43 19.66 -3.54
N PHE A 71 -33.86 19.36 -2.36
CA PHE A 71 -33.00 18.20 -2.17
C PHE A 71 -33.73 16.88 -2.48
N LEU A 72 -34.96 16.71 -1.96
CA LEU A 72 -35.74 15.47 -2.14
C LEU A 72 -36.17 15.27 -3.59
N GLU A 73 -36.56 16.34 -4.28
CA GLU A 73 -36.89 16.31 -5.72
C GLU A 73 -35.66 15.92 -6.57
N GLY A 74 -34.51 16.55 -6.30
CA GLY A 74 -33.25 16.20 -6.96
C GLY A 74 -32.81 14.76 -6.67
N ALA A 75 -33.06 14.28 -5.44
CA ALA A 75 -32.76 12.91 -5.07
C ALA A 75 -33.62 11.90 -5.86
N GLN A 76 -34.92 12.18 -5.98
CA GLN A 76 -35.86 11.37 -6.73
C GLN A 76 -35.52 11.34 -8.23
N ALA A 77 -35.23 12.50 -8.83
CA ALA A 77 -34.85 12.60 -10.24
C ALA A 77 -33.56 11.80 -10.54
N LYS A 78 -32.58 11.85 -9.63
CA LYS A 78 -31.32 11.11 -9.77
C LYS A 78 -31.50 9.60 -9.66
N LEU A 79 -32.40 9.14 -8.81
CA LEU A 79 -32.75 7.72 -8.71
C LEU A 79 -33.57 7.24 -9.91
N ALA A 80 -34.49 8.06 -10.42
CA ALA A 80 -35.24 7.76 -11.64
C ALA A 80 -34.30 7.60 -12.86
N ALA A 81 -33.34 8.51 -13.03
CA ALA A 81 -32.34 8.42 -14.11
C ALA A 81 -31.48 7.14 -14.02
N ARG A 82 -31.08 6.72 -12.80
CA ARG A 82 -30.35 5.46 -12.57
C ARG A 82 -31.18 4.23 -12.95
N THR A 83 -32.48 4.25 -12.69
CA THR A 83 -33.40 3.17 -13.03
C THR A 83 -33.65 3.10 -14.55
N GLU A 84 -33.76 4.25 -15.22
CA GLU A 84 -33.89 4.32 -16.69
C GLU A 84 -32.60 3.84 -17.39
N GLU A 85 -31.42 4.19 -16.87
CA GLU A 85 -30.13 3.67 -17.35
C GLU A 85 -30.00 2.15 -17.15
N ALA A 86 -30.50 1.62 -16.03
CA ALA A 86 -30.53 0.18 -15.77
C ALA A 86 -31.55 -0.57 -16.67
N ALA A 87 -32.69 0.05 -16.98
CA ALA A 87 -33.73 -0.53 -17.84
C ALA A 87 -33.38 -0.48 -19.36
N GLY A 88 -32.39 0.32 -19.77
CA GLY A 88 -31.91 0.43 -21.15
C GLY A 88 -31.07 -0.76 -21.66
N THR A 89 -30.89 -1.81 -20.85
CA THR A 89 -30.09 -2.99 -21.21
C THR A 89 -31.00 -4.23 -21.35
N PRO A 90 -31.23 -4.78 -22.56
CA PRO A 90 -32.03 -5.99 -22.69
C PRO A 90 -31.21 -7.25 -22.39
N GLY A 91 -31.58 -7.92 -21.30
CA GLY A 91 -31.70 -9.39 -21.22
C GLY A 91 -30.46 -10.20 -20.81
N ALA A 92 -30.42 -10.61 -19.55
CA ALA A 92 -29.97 -11.96 -19.17
C ALA A 92 -30.73 -12.38 -17.89
N GLU A 93 -31.76 -13.20 -18.09
CA GLU A 93 -32.50 -13.88 -17.02
C GLU A 93 -31.54 -14.76 -16.21
N TYR A 94 -31.55 -14.62 -14.88
CA TYR A 94 -31.08 -15.66 -13.97
C TYR A 94 -32.15 -15.98 -12.94
N VAL A 95 -32.46 -17.26 -12.89
CA VAL A 95 -33.45 -17.92 -12.05
C VAL A 95 -33.01 -17.88 -10.59
N VAL A 96 -33.94 -17.53 -9.70
CA VAL A 96 -33.77 -17.61 -8.24
C VAL A 96 -34.25 -18.99 -7.77
N GLU A 97 -33.41 -19.71 -7.03
CA GLU A 97 -33.85 -20.81 -6.16
C GLU A 97 -33.47 -20.51 -4.70
N PRO A 98 -34.26 -20.99 -3.72
CA PRO A 98 -34.36 -20.37 -2.39
C PRO A 98 -33.47 -21.00 -1.32
N GLU A 99 -33.35 -20.25 -0.22
CA GLU A 99 -32.60 -20.48 1.00
C GLU A 99 -33.02 -21.73 1.80
N THR A 100 -32.08 -22.28 2.59
CA THR A 100 -32.39 -23.00 3.82
C THR A 100 -31.47 -22.57 4.95
N ASP A 101 -32.08 -22.01 6.00
CA ASP A 101 -31.55 -21.82 7.34
C ASP A 101 -31.18 -23.15 8.02
N ALA A 102 -30.12 -23.12 8.84
CA ALA A 102 -30.05 -23.88 10.09
C ALA A 102 -28.95 -23.33 11.00
N ASP A 103 -29.38 -22.91 12.20
CA ASP A 103 -28.62 -22.70 13.44
C ASP A 103 -27.64 -23.85 13.76
N ASP A 104 -26.51 -23.57 14.43
CA ASP A 104 -26.35 -23.96 15.85
C ASP A 104 -25.06 -23.38 16.50
N ALA A 105 -25.13 -23.39 17.82
CA ALA A 105 -24.44 -22.71 18.89
C ALA A 105 -22.91 -22.87 19.07
N ASP A 106 -22.35 -21.80 19.64
CA ASP A 106 -21.55 -21.75 20.89
C ASP A 106 -20.56 -22.91 21.19
N GLN A 107 -19.28 -22.56 21.24
CA GLN A 107 -18.35 -23.01 22.28
C GLN A 107 -17.01 -22.26 22.21
N THR A 108 -16.75 -21.44 23.22
CA THR A 108 -15.40 -21.09 23.67
C THR A 108 -14.66 -22.33 24.21
N PRO A 109 -13.34 -22.36 24.09
CA PRO A 109 -12.55 -22.54 25.31
C PRO A 109 -11.38 -21.56 25.44
N ASP A 110 -11.12 -21.27 26.70
CA ASP A 110 -10.05 -20.45 27.27
C ASP A 110 -8.75 -21.28 27.44
N GLY A 111 -7.59 -20.60 27.48
CA GLY A 111 -6.41 -21.08 28.21
C GLY A 111 -5.15 -21.54 27.44
N THR A 112 -4.21 -20.58 27.27
CA THR A 112 -2.75 -20.67 27.51
C THR A 112 -1.85 -21.64 26.71
N GLY A 113 -0.77 -21.10 26.13
CA GLY A 113 0.48 -21.85 25.87
C GLY A 113 1.26 -21.42 24.63
N GLU A 114 2.29 -20.62 24.85
CA GLU A 114 3.34 -20.11 23.96
C GLU A 114 3.90 -21.06 22.87
N THR A 115 4.15 -20.55 21.66
CA THR A 115 5.48 -20.31 21.02
C THR A 115 5.43 -20.44 19.48
N GLY A 116 6.09 -19.51 18.76
CA GLY A 116 6.76 -19.82 17.49
C GLY A 116 6.31 -19.08 16.23
N GLU A 117 7.04 -18.01 15.85
CA GLU A 117 7.08 -17.54 14.46
C GLU A 117 7.78 -18.57 13.55
N SER A 118 7.03 -19.19 12.66
CA SER A 118 7.45 -19.48 11.29
C SER A 118 6.19 -19.55 10.42
N ASP A 119 6.32 -19.64 9.10
CA ASP A 119 5.24 -20.26 8.32
C ASP A 119 4.96 -21.62 8.99
N GLU A 120 3.85 -21.74 9.72
CA GLU A 120 3.67 -22.85 10.65
C GLU A 120 3.26 -24.07 9.85
N VAL A 121 4.27 -24.89 9.54
CA VAL A 121 4.13 -26.20 8.92
C VAL A 121 3.89 -27.20 10.04
N GLU A 122 2.66 -27.67 10.20
CA GLU A 122 2.32 -28.70 11.17
C GLU A 122 2.18 -30.07 10.49
N ALA A 123 2.76 -31.12 11.09
CA ALA A 123 2.56 -32.48 10.63
C ALA A 123 1.17 -33.00 11.08
N LEU A 124 0.37 -33.45 10.13
CA LEU A 124 -0.94 -34.04 10.37
C LEU A 124 -0.77 -35.48 10.89
N SER A 125 -1.45 -35.80 11.98
CA SER A 125 -1.49 -37.15 12.58
C SER A 125 -2.09 -38.21 11.64
N ALA A 126 -2.91 -37.80 10.67
CA ALA A 126 -3.41 -38.64 9.59
C ALA A 126 -3.40 -37.86 8.26
N PRO A 127 -3.19 -38.52 7.11
CA PRO A 127 -3.20 -37.85 5.82
C PRO A 127 -4.55 -37.19 5.53
N ARG A 128 -4.55 -35.90 5.18
CA ARG A 128 -5.75 -35.14 4.77
C ARG A 128 -5.59 -34.64 3.32
N PRO A 129 -6.68 -34.46 2.55
CA PRO A 129 -6.58 -34.06 1.15
C PRO A 129 -5.94 -32.68 1.01
N CYS A 130 -4.86 -32.60 0.22
CA CYS A 130 -4.14 -31.36 -0.08
C CYS A 130 -5.06 -30.33 -0.75
N VAL A 131 -5.04 -29.08 -0.31
CA VAL A 131 -5.87 -28.00 -0.89
C VAL A 131 -5.47 -27.64 -2.34
N LEU A 132 -4.24 -27.98 -2.76
CA LEU A 132 -3.72 -27.71 -4.10
C LEU A 132 -4.02 -28.85 -5.09
N CYS A 133 -3.88 -30.12 -4.70
CA CYS A 133 -4.03 -31.25 -5.63
C CYS A 133 -5.05 -32.34 -5.21
N GLY A 134 -5.58 -32.30 -4.00
CA GLY A 134 -6.53 -33.28 -3.46
C GLY A 134 -5.91 -34.60 -2.98
N MET A 135 -4.60 -34.79 -3.16
CA MET A 135 -3.89 -36.00 -2.72
C MET A 135 -3.59 -35.97 -1.21
N PRO A 136 -3.37 -37.12 -0.54
CA PRO A 136 -3.15 -37.17 0.90
C PRO A 136 -1.86 -36.45 1.32
N ALA A 137 -2.00 -35.27 1.93
CA ALA A 137 -0.91 -34.50 2.54
C ALA A 137 -0.78 -34.86 4.02
N ARG A 138 0.46 -34.92 4.49
CA ARG A 138 0.81 -35.14 5.90
C ARG A 138 1.24 -33.88 6.61
N HIS A 139 1.16 -32.73 5.95
CA HIS A 139 1.52 -31.44 6.50
C HIS A 139 0.39 -30.43 6.26
N GLN A 140 0.26 -29.42 7.11
CA GLN A 140 -0.60 -28.26 6.90
C GLN A 140 0.20 -26.99 7.10
N VAL A 141 -0.09 -25.96 6.31
CA VAL A 141 0.54 -24.64 6.41
C VAL A 141 -0.55 -23.61 6.57
N ALA A 142 -0.47 -22.79 7.62
CA ALA A 142 -1.50 -21.80 7.96
C ALA A 142 -2.93 -22.41 8.03
N GLY A 143 -3.04 -23.63 8.55
CA GLY A 143 -4.31 -24.36 8.71
C GLY A 143 -4.83 -25.08 7.46
N PHE A 144 -4.10 -25.07 6.35
CA PHE A 144 -4.49 -25.76 5.11
C PHE A 144 -3.60 -26.98 4.84
N PRO A 145 -4.16 -28.21 4.75
CA PRO A 145 -3.39 -29.40 4.38
C PRO A 145 -2.73 -29.23 3.01
N GLN A 146 -1.40 -29.34 2.93
CA GLN A 146 -0.65 -29.25 1.67
C GLN A 146 0.73 -29.93 1.75
N HIS A 147 1.34 -30.19 0.60
CA HIS A 147 2.73 -30.65 0.55
C HIS A 147 3.71 -29.49 0.81
N LEU A 148 4.91 -29.82 1.27
CA LEU A 148 5.97 -28.83 1.51
C LEU A 148 6.71 -28.46 0.22
N ASP A 149 6.86 -29.42 -0.69
CA ASP A 149 7.42 -29.20 -2.02
C ASP A 149 6.31 -29.16 -3.07
N PRO A 150 6.23 -28.11 -3.90
CA PRO A 150 5.34 -28.06 -5.06
C PRO A 150 5.48 -29.25 -6.03
N ALA A 151 6.65 -29.92 -6.10
CA ALA A 151 6.87 -31.11 -6.93
C ALA A 151 6.08 -32.34 -6.45
N ASP A 152 5.72 -32.38 -5.17
CA ASP A 152 4.88 -33.44 -4.60
C ASP A 152 3.40 -33.24 -4.98
N CYS A 153 3.01 -32.01 -5.34
CA CYS A 153 1.71 -31.71 -5.95
C CYS A 153 1.71 -32.07 -7.44
N GLY A 154 1.72 -33.38 -7.75
CA GLY A 154 1.62 -33.85 -9.13
C GLY A 154 2.09 -35.27 -9.36
N THR A 155 2.72 -35.89 -8.35
CA THR A 155 3.29 -37.23 -8.48
C THR A 155 2.58 -38.16 -7.50
N PRO A 156 1.93 -39.26 -7.94
CA PRO A 156 1.54 -40.31 -7.01
C PRO A 156 2.81 -40.89 -6.39
N ALA A 157 2.98 -40.72 -5.07
CA ALA A 157 4.12 -41.27 -4.36
C ALA A 157 4.17 -42.80 -4.54
N PRO A 158 5.30 -43.39 -4.95
CA PRO A 158 5.47 -44.84 -4.96
C PRO A 158 5.49 -45.36 -3.52
N ALA A 159 4.83 -46.50 -3.28
CA ALA A 159 4.97 -47.22 -2.02
C ALA A 159 6.44 -47.64 -1.82
N GLU A 160 6.99 -47.36 -0.63
CA GLU A 160 8.34 -47.77 -0.22
C GLU A 160 8.49 -49.30 -0.20
N PRO A 161 9.65 -49.82 -0.66
CA PRO A 161 10.23 -51.03 -0.10
C PRO A 161 11.55 -50.73 0.66
N ASP A 162 11.74 -51.51 1.72
CA ASP A 162 12.88 -51.50 2.65
C ASP A 162 14.30 -51.61 2.02
N PRO A 163 15.36 -51.22 2.75
CA PRO A 163 16.66 -50.90 2.19
C PRO A 163 17.62 -52.10 2.11
N VAL A 164 18.36 -52.23 1.00
CA VAL A 164 19.60 -53.03 0.97
C VAL A 164 20.68 -52.34 0.11
N ALA A 165 21.78 -52.02 0.80
CA ALA A 165 23.18 -51.87 0.42
C ALA A 165 23.62 -51.72 -1.07
N SER A 166 24.38 -50.64 -1.30
CA SER A 166 25.48 -50.51 -2.28
C SER A 166 26.50 -51.66 -2.18
N PRO A 167 27.33 -52.02 -3.21
CA PRO A 167 28.24 -51.05 -3.85
C PRO A 167 28.77 -51.34 -5.29
N VAL A 168 29.62 -50.39 -5.74
CA VAL A 168 30.77 -50.49 -6.69
C VAL A 168 30.55 -50.12 -8.18
N ALA A 169 31.30 -49.09 -8.60
CA ALA A 169 31.61 -48.71 -9.99
C ALA A 169 32.71 -49.60 -10.60
N PRO A 170 32.90 -49.66 -11.94
CA PRO A 170 33.86 -48.72 -12.53
C PRO A 170 33.60 -48.30 -14.00
N SER A 171 34.11 -47.10 -14.32
CA SER A 171 34.83 -46.65 -15.53
C SER A 171 34.63 -47.38 -16.88
N GLY A 172 34.28 -46.61 -17.91
CA GLY A 172 34.49 -46.98 -19.32
C GLY A 172 34.22 -45.83 -20.29
N ARG A 173 35.27 -45.41 -20.98
CA ARG A 173 35.42 -44.32 -21.97
C ARG A 173 34.83 -44.70 -23.34
N GLU A 174 34.35 -43.71 -24.11
CA GLU A 174 34.65 -43.44 -25.54
C GLU A 174 33.47 -42.85 -26.37
N GLU A 175 33.77 -41.70 -26.99
CA GLU A 175 33.13 -41.10 -28.18
C GLU A 175 33.28 -42.01 -29.42
N PRO A 176 32.39 -41.92 -30.45
CA PRO A 176 32.71 -41.00 -31.56
C PRO A 176 31.53 -40.38 -32.36
N ALA A 177 31.80 -39.17 -32.85
CA ALA A 177 31.61 -38.62 -34.21
C ALA A 177 30.30 -38.78 -35.03
N SER A 178 29.67 -37.62 -35.28
CA SER A 178 29.29 -37.03 -36.59
C SER A 178 28.58 -37.87 -37.68
N ALA A 179 27.32 -37.50 -38.01
CA ALA A 179 26.77 -37.63 -39.37
C ALA A 179 25.63 -36.63 -39.71
N LYS A 180 25.96 -35.66 -40.58
CA LYS A 180 25.24 -35.19 -41.78
C LYS A 180 23.73 -34.87 -41.76
N SER A 181 23.45 -33.56 -41.81
CA SER A 181 22.67 -32.81 -42.82
C SER A 181 21.54 -33.53 -43.58
N ARG A 182 20.29 -33.08 -43.35
CA ARG A 182 19.20 -33.04 -44.34
C ARG A 182 18.28 -31.83 -44.10
N LYS A 183 18.19 -30.94 -45.09
CA LYS A 183 17.20 -29.85 -45.22
C LYS A 183 15.79 -30.40 -45.45
N PRO A 184 14.73 -29.78 -44.90
CA PRO A 184 13.41 -29.80 -45.50
C PRO A 184 13.13 -28.49 -46.28
N PRO A 185 12.14 -28.51 -47.20
CA PRO A 185 11.92 -27.45 -48.18
C PRO A 185 11.12 -26.27 -47.63
N SER A 186 11.27 -25.14 -48.32
CA SER A 186 10.58 -23.87 -48.11
C SER A 186 9.06 -23.98 -48.17
N ALA A 187 8.39 -23.62 -47.08
CA ALA A 187 6.98 -23.26 -47.05
C ALA A 187 6.84 -21.78 -46.67
N GLN A 188 5.83 -21.14 -47.26
CA GLN A 188 5.54 -19.71 -47.21
C GLN A 188 5.56 -19.13 -45.79
N ARG A 189 6.13 -17.93 -45.65
CA ARG A 189 6.04 -17.11 -44.44
C ARG A 189 4.59 -16.64 -44.28
N ASP A 190 3.78 -17.44 -43.62
CA ASP A 190 2.65 -16.92 -42.87
C ASP A 190 3.21 -16.05 -41.74
N ARG A 191 2.68 -14.84 -41.58
CA ARG A 191 3.01 -13.97 -40.44
C ARG A 191 2.72 -14.76 -39.17
N ALA A 192 3.76 -15.17 -38.46
CA ALA A 192 3.64 -15.78 -37.16
C ALA A 192 2.87 -14.80 -36.26
N ALA A 193 1.70 -15.23 -35.77
CA ALA A 193 0.95 -14.48 -34.77
C ALA A 193 1.85 -14.27 -33.54
N GLU A 194 1.84 -13.05 -32.99
CA GLU A 194 2.64 -12.73 -31.83
C GLU A 194 2.31 -13.65 -30.65
N PRO A 195 3.31 -14.07 -29.87
CA PRO A 195 3.10 -14.94 -28.73
C PRO A 195 2.26 -14.23 -27.67
N VAL A 196 1.12 -14.82 -27.30
CA VAL A 196 0.24 -14.29 -26.26
C VAL A 196 0.87 -14.57 -24.89
N ARG A 197 1.21 -13.52 -24.15
CA ARG A 197 1.71 -13.63 -22.78
C ARG A 197 0.59 -14.13 -21.88
N VAL A 198 0.83 -15.23 -21.18
CA VAL A 198 -0.11 -15.81 -20.21
C VAL A 198 0.47 -15.72 -18.80
N VAL A 199 -0.40 -15.53 -17.81
CA VAL A 199 -0.05 -15.54 -16.39
C VAL A 199 -0.89 -16.59 -15.66
N PRO A 200 -0.30 -17.31 -14.70
CA PRO A 200 -1.05 -18.23 -13.87
C PRO A 200 -1.92 -17.45 -12.87
N VAL A 201 -3.22 -17.76 -12.84
CA VAL A 201 -4.18 -17.25 -11.85
C VAL A 201 -4.87 -18.46 -11.21
N GLY A 202 -4.33 -18.91 -10.08
CA GLY A 202 -4.75 -20.15 -9.44
C GLY A 202 -4.55 -21.37 -10.36
N ARG A 203 -5.62 -22.14 -10.63
CA ARG A 203 -5.60 -23.33 -11.51
C ARG A 203 -5.75 -23.02 -13.00
N ARG A 204 -5.87 -21.74 -13.41
CA ARG A 204 -6.14 -21.36 -14.80
C ARG A 204 -4.99 -20.51 -15.33
N MET A 205 -4.68 -20.69 -16.62
CA MET A 205 -3.89 -19.72 -17.36
C MET A 205 -4.85 -18.64 -17.86
N GLN A 206 -4.59 -17.39 -17.49
CA GLN A 206 -5.24 -16.26 -18.13
C GLN A 206 -4.25 -15.61 -19.09
N THR A 207 -4.75 -15.13 -20.22
CA THR A 207 -4.01 -14.12 -20.98
C THR A 207 -3.68 -13.00 -20.00
N ALA A 208 -2.40 -12.61 -19.92
CA ALA A 208 -2.02 -11.44 -19.17
C ALA A 208 -2.99 -10.33 -19.59
N SER A 209 -3.66 -9.70 -18.63
CA SER A 209 -4.52 -8.57 -18.94
C SER A 209 -3.72 -7.65 -19.86
N GLN A 210 -4.25 -7.39 -21.05
CA GLN A 210 -3.77 -6.31 -21.91
C GLN A 210 -4.22 -5.00 -21.25
N ASP A 211 -3.79 -4.78 -20.00
CA ASP A 211 -3.92 -3.48 -19.39
C ASP A 211 -3.16 -2.55 -20.33
N PRO A 212 -3.83 -1.52 -20.87
CA PRO A 212 -3.21 -0.65 -21.85
C PRO A 212 -1.91 -0.10 -21.25
N ASP A 213 -0.82 -0.13 -22.02
CA ASP A 213 0.44 0.48 -21.59
C ASP A 213 0.31 2.00 -21.65
N LEU A 214 -0.38 2.55 -20.65
CA LEU A 214 -0.70 3.98 -20.57
C LEU A 214 0.58 4.82 -20.48
N ILE A 215 1.62 4.28 -19.84
CA ILE A 215 2.92 4.96 -19.70
C ILE A 215 3.62 5.00 -21.06
N GLY A 216 3.79 3.85 -21.72
CA GLY A 216 4.40 3.76 -23.04
C GLY A 216 3.64 4.57 -24.09
N ALA A 217 2.31 4.53 -24.07
CA ALA A 217 1.46 5.32 -24.98
C ALA A 217 1.62 6.82 -24.74
N ALA A 218 1.69 7.27 -23.48
CA ALA A 218 1.91 8.69 -23.16
C ALA A 218 3.29 9.16 -23.63
N VAL A 219 4.33 8.35 -23.43
CA VAL A 219 5.70 8.65 -23.88
C VAL A 219 5.78 8.74 -25.40
N ALA A 220 5.24 7.75 -26.12
CA ALA A 220 5.21 7.75 -27.58
C ALA A 220 4.48 8.99 -28.14
N ALA A 221 3.31 9.33 -27.58
CA ALA A 221 2.55 10.51 -27.99
C ALA A 221 3.28 11.82 -27.69
N ALA A 222 4.02 11.91 -26.57
CA ALA A 222 4.82 13.09 -26.24
C ALA A 222 6.01 13.25 -27.19
N LEU A 223 6.72 12.16 -27.49
CA LEU A 223 7.84 12.16 -28.44
C LEU A 223 7.37 12.55 -29.84
N GLU A 224 6.25 12.01 -30.31
CA GLU A 224 5.68 12.38 -31.61
C GLU A 224 5.32 13.87 -31.65
N LYS A 225 4.59 14.37 -30.63
CA LYS A 225 4.18 15.77 -30.54
C LYS A 225 5.36 16.74 -30.52
N HIS A 226 6.48 16.34 -29.92
CA HIS A 226 7.70 17.14 -29.82
C HIS A 226 8.74 16.76 -30.87
N SER A 227 8.35 16.06 -31.95
CA SER A 227 9.23 15.69 -33.07
C SER A 227 10.52 14.97 -32.64
N GLY A 228 10.46 14.17 -31.58
CA GLY A 228 11.60 13.44 -31.01
C GLY A 228 12.51 14.25 -30.09
N ASP A 229 12.18 15.52 -29.78
CA ASP A 229 12.90 16.30 -28.78
C ASP A 229 12.67 15.71 -27.37
N LEU A 230 13.69 15.01 -26.86
CA LEU A 230 13.64 14.28 -25.59
C LEU A 230 13.44 15.22 -24.39
N GLU A 231 14.07 16.39 -24.40
CA GLU A 231 13.99 17.35 -23.29
C GLU A 231 12.59 17.98 -23.24
N ALA A 232 12.08 18.42 -24.40
CA ALA A 232 10.74 18.99 -24.49
C ALA A 232 9.64 17.96 -24.17
N ALA A 233 9.79 16.71 -24.66
CA ALA A 233 8.87 15.63 -24.36
C ALA A 233 8.87 15.29 -22.86
N THR A 234 10.05 15.16 -22.24
CA THR A 234 10.18 14.92 -20.80
C THR A 234 9.55 16.04 -19.99
N ALA A 235 9.83 17.31 -20.32
CA ALA A 235 9.24 18.45 -19.63
C ALA A 235 7.70 18.49 -19.74
N ALA A 236 7.13 18.09 -20.88
CA ALA A 236 5.69 17.99 -21.06
C ALA A 236 5.08 16.85 -20.23
N LEU A 237 5.71 15.68 -20.23
CA LEU A 237 5.29 14.51 -19.44
C LEU A 237 5.36 14.78 -17.94
N VAL A 238 6.46 15.36 -17.44
CA VAL A 238 6.62 15.73 -16.04
C VAL A 238 5.52 16.68 -15.56
N LYS A 239 5.04 17.60 -16.41
CA LYS A 239 3.90 18.49 -16.09
C LYS A 239 2.58 17.73 -15.94
N ARG A 240 2.39 16.65 -16.70
CA ARG A 240 1.19 15.80 -16.68
C ARG A 240 1.28 14.60 -15.73
N ALA A 241 2.41 14.40 -15.06
CA ALA A 241 2.64 13.24 -14.22
C ALA A 241 1.58 13.00 -13.12
N ILE A 242 0.95 14.06 -12.58
CA ILE A 242 -0.14 13.91 -11.59
C ILE A 242 -1.42 13.36 -12.24
N PRO A 243 -2.04 14.04 -13.23
CA PRO A 243 -3.26 13.50 -13.86
C PRO A 243 -3.02 12.14 -14.52
N ASP A 244 -1.85 11.92 -15.13
CA ASP A 244 -1.56 10.62 -15.73
C ASP A 244 -1.35 9.52 -14.67
N ALA A 245 -0.82 9.84 -13.48
CA ALA A 245 -0.76 8.90 -12.35
C ALA A 245 -2.15 8.59 -11.77
N MET A 246 -3.05 9.57 -11.70
CA MET A 246 -4.45 9.34 -11.30
C MET A 246 -5.19 8.47 -12.32
N ALA A 247 -5.04 8.75 -13.61
CA ALA A 247 -5.60 7.91 -14.66
C ALA A 247 -5.07 6.47 -14.62
N LEU A 248 -3.77 6.28 -14.37
CA LEU A 248 -3.20 4.96 -14.18
C LEU A 248 -3.72 4.27 -12.92
N LEU A 249 -3.90 5.00 -11.82
CA LEU A 249 -4.52 4.48 -10.61
C LEU A 249 -5.94 3.99 -10.94
N ASP A 250 -6.78 4.81 -11.55
CA ASP A 250 -8.16 4.45 -11.89
C ASP A 250 -8.22 3.21 -12.80
N GLU A 251 -7.36 3.13 -13.81
CA GLU A 251 -7.28 1.97 -14.70
C GLU A 251 -6.91 0.70 -13.93
N THR A 252 -5.84 0.76 -13.12
CA THR A 252 -5.37 -0.40 -12.35
C THR A 252 -6.34 -0.82 -11.24
N ARG A 253 -7.28 0.06 -10.85
CA ARG A 253 -8.33 -0.19 -9.88
C ARG A 253 -9.60 -0.80 -10.47
N LYS A 254 -9.77 -0.82 -11.80
CA LYS A 254 -10.94 -1.47 -12.42
C LYS A 254 -11.02 -2.95 -12.00
N GLY A 255 -12.20 -3.35 -11.53
CA GLY A 255 -12.45 -4.69 -10.98
C GLY A 255 -11.75 -4.95 -9.62
N GLY A 256 -11.26 -3.92 -8.94
CA GLY A 256 -10.75 -4.02 -7.59
C GLY A 256 -11.85 -4.34 -6.57
N ARG A 257 -11.50 -5.07 -5.50
CA ARG A 257 -12.46 -5.47 -4.44
C ARG A 257 -12.99 -4.33 -3.57
N TYR A 258 -12.28 -3.20 -3.53
CA TYR A 258 -12.58 -2.09 -2.62
C TYR A 258 -12.70 -0.81 -3.43
N ASP A 259 -13.55 0.12 -3.02
CA ASP A 259 -13.51 1.46 -3.58
C ASP A 259 -12.57 2.36 -2.76
N VAL A 260 -11.90 3.30 -3.42
CA VAL A 260 -11.09 4.30 -2.73
C VAL A 260 -12.00 5.42 -2.27
N VAL A 261 -12.15 5.59 -0.96
CA VAL A 261 -12.76 6.80 -0.41
C VAL A 261 -11.76 7.94 -0.61
N ALA A 262 -11.96 8.72 -1.68
CA ALA A 262 -11.03 9.78 -2.07
C ALA A 262 -10.99 10.97 -1.11
N HIS A 263 -12.12 11.26 -0.45
CA HIS A 263 -12.29 12.40 0.47
C HIS A 263 -12.98 11.96 1.77
N PRO A 264 -12.31 11.16 2.63
CA PRO A 264 -12.87 10.76 3.90
C PRO A 264 -12.94 11.96 4.86
N TRP A 265 -13.72 11.82 5.93
CA TRP A 265 -13.58 12.73 7.07
C TRP A 265 -12.18 12.57 7.67
N ILE A 266 -11.51 13.68 7.95
CA ILE A 266 -10.14 13.70 8.47
C ILE A 266 -10.15 14.13 9.95
N PRO A 267 -9.62 13.27 10.84
CA PRO A 267 -9.38 13.61 12.25
C PRO A 267 -8.56 14.89 12.42
N GLU A 268 -8.78 15.61 13.52
CA GLU A 268 -8.05 16.85 13.81
C GLU A 268 -6.52 16.65 13.86
N VAL A 269 -6.05 15.48 14.29
CA VAL A 269 -4.61 15.17 14.36
C VAL A 269 -3.92 15.17 12.98
N LEU A 270 -4.67 14.89 11.91
CA LEU A 270 -4.18 14.89 10.53
C LEU A 270 -4.36 16.24 9.83
N ARG A 271 -4.94 17.25 10.50
CA ARG A 271 -5.09 18.60 9.96
C ARG A 271 -3.94 19.46 10.42
N LYS A 272 -3.39 20.27 9.52
CA LYS A 272 -2.43 21.30 9.91
C LYS A 272 -3.08 22.35 10.81
N GLN A 273 -2.44 22.63 11.94
CA GLN A 273 -2.88 23.70 12.84
C GLN A 273 -2.65 25.10 12.25
N SER A 274 -1.69 25.24 11.35
CA SER A 274 -1.48 26.46 10.57
C SER A 274 -0.81 26.15 9.23
N ALA A 275 -0.92 27.06 8.26
CA ALA A 275 -0.35 26.88 6.92
C ALA A 275 1.18 26.65 6.89
N ARG A 276 1.89 27.06 7.94
CA ARG A 276 3.34 26.86 8.11
C ARG A 276 3.69 26.04 9.36
N GLY A 277 2.70 25.48 10.04
CA GLY A 277 2.89 24.68 11.25
C GLY A 277 3.43 23.30 10.92
N ALA A 278 4.12 22.71 11.88
CA ALA A 278 4.50 21.30 11.80
C ALA A 278 3.25 20.41 11.86
N ASP A 279 3.31 19.28 11.16
CA ASP A 279 2.30 18.23 11.30
C ASP A 279 2.39 17.63 12.71
N ARG A 280 1.26 17.19 13.26
CA ARG A 280 1.26 16.45 14.54
C ARG A 280 1.74 15.01 14.36
N ILE A 281 1.68 14.49 13.14
CA ILE A 281 2.12 13.14 12.81
C ILE A 281 3.64 13.14 12.66
N TRP A 282 4.27 12.32 13.48
CA TRP A 282 5.68 12.05 13.44
C TRP A 282 5.97 10.90 12.48
N GLU A 283 6.54 11.23 11.31
CA GLU A 283 6.83 10.24 10.25
C GLU A 283 8.07 9.38 10.54
N ALA A 284 8.83 9.67 11.61
CA ALA A 284 10.08 8.97 11.94
C ALA A 284 11.17 9.09 10.85
N ARG A 285 11.38 10.29 10.30
CA ARG A 285 12.39 10.54 9.27
C ARG A 285 13.81 10.32 9.83
N PRO A 286 14.64 9.45 9.21
CA PRO A 286 16.01 9.22 9.63
C PRO A 286 16.89 10.46 9.46
N LYS A 287 17.64 10.80 10.51
CA LYS A 287 18.68 11.83 10.51
C LYS A 287 19.81 11.43 11.46
N TRP A 288 20.27 10.19 11.34
CA TRP A 288 21.21 9.61 12.29
C TRP A 288 22.61 9.53 11.71
N ALA A 289 23.62 9.78 12.54
CA ALA A 289 25.03 9.56 12.25
C ALA A 289 25.69 8.95 13.48
N ARG A 290 26.53 7.94 13.24
CA ARG A 290 27.35 7.32 14.27
C ARG A 290 28.27 8.37 14.89
N THR A 291 28.35 8.37 16.22
CA THR A 291 29.15 9.35 16.98
C THR A 291 30.63 8.98 17.04
N GLU A 292 30.95 7.69 17.08
CA GLU A 292 32.31 7.18 17.26
C GLU A 292 32.64 6.09 16.24
N LEU A 293 33.83 6.16 15.65
CA LEU A 293 34.40 5.14 14.78
C LEU A 293 35.63 4.53 15.45
N PRO A 294 36.00 3.27 15.14
CA PRO A 294 37.29 2.74 15.56
C PRO A 294 38.45 3.64 15.09
N SER A 295 39.59 3.58 15.78
CA SER A 295 40.79 4.31 15.37
C SER A 295 41.26 3.91 13.96
N GLY A 296 41.83 4.87 13.23
CA GLY A 296 42.37 4.68 11.87
C GLY A 296 41.52 5.38 10.80
N ALA A 297 42.04 5.39 9.57
CA ALA A 297 41.32 5.88 8.40
C ALA A 297 40.33 4.82 7.88
N HIS A 298 39.09 5.23 7.63
CA HIS A 298 38.00 4.39 7.12
C HIS A 298 37.48 4.91 5.80
N GLU A 299 37.36 4.04 4.81
CA GLU A 299 36.64 4.34 3.57
C GLU A 299 35.14 4.10 3.79
N VAL A 300 34.34 5.16 3.65
CA VAL A 300 32.90 5.13 3.75
C VAL A 300 32.29 5.16 2.35
N THR A 301 31.37 4.24 2.08
CA THR A 301 30.55 4.26 0.87
C THR A 301 29.15 4.77 1.19
N ALA A 302 28.74 5.86 0.52
CA ALA A 302 27.36 6.32 0.54
C ALA A 302 26.54 5.59 -0.53
N LEU A 303 25.49 4.90 -0.12
CA LEU A 303 24.58 4.13 -0.95
C LEU A 303 23.25 4.86 -1.12
N ASP A 304 22.73 4.86 -2.34
CA ASP A 304 21.42 5.39 -2.70
C ASP A 304 20.45 4.24 -2.97
N ILE A 305 19.35 4.20 -2.22
CA ILE A 305 18.30 3.19 -2.33
C ILE A 305 17.35 3.55 -3.46
N ASN A 306 17.40 2.77 -4.54
CA ASN A 306 16.59 3.03 -5.73
C ASN A 306 15.08 2.98 -5.44
N GLY A 307 14.36 4.00 -5.88
CA GLY A 307 12.89 3.99 -5.92
C GLY A 307 12.23 3.85 -4.55
N ALA A 308 12.78 4.46 -3.50
CA ALA A 308 12.28 4.31 -2.13
C ALA A 308 10.77 4.56 -1.99
N TYR A 309 10.22 5.63 -2.59
CA TYR A 309 8.77 5.89 -2.60
C TYR A 309 7.99 4.87 -3.43
N LEU A 310 8.53 4.39 -4.55
CA LEU A 310 7.90 3.35 -5.36
C LEU A 310 7.79 2.03 -4.59
N SER A 311 8.84 1.64 -3.84
CA SER A 311 8.77 0.49 -2.93
C SER A 311 7.77 0.72 -1.79
N ALA A 312 7.71 1.94 -1.25
CA ALA A 312 6.85 2.29 -0.13
C ALA A 312 5.35 2.31 -0.46
N LEU A 313 4.97 2.34 -1.74
CA LEU A 313 3.56 2.13 -2.15
C LEU A 313 3.02 0.76 -1.72
N LYS A 314 3.92 -0.21 -1.45
CA LYS A 314 3.57 -1.47 -0.81
C LYS A 314 3.51 -1.27 0.71
N THR A 315 2.38 -0.77 1.20
CA THR A 315 2.10 -0.54 2.62
C THR A 315 0.62 -0.74 2.92
N HIS A 316 0.29 -1.00 4.19
CA HIS A 316 -1.10 -1.17 4.62
C HIS A 316 -1.79 0.18 4.63
N LEU A 317 -2.74 0.38 3.71
CA LEU A 317 -3.47 1.64 3.61
C LEU A 317 -4.91 1.49 4.13
N PRO A 318 -5.40 2.46 4.92
CA PRO A 318 -6.79 2.50 5.36
C PRO A 318 -7.73 2.63 4.15
N ILE A 319 -8.71 1.75 4.03
CA ILE A 319 -9.64 1.71 2.90
C ILE A 319 -10.66 2.85 3.03
N GLY A 320 -11.27 2.97 4.21
CA GLY A 320 -12.36 3.91 4.49
C GLY A 320 -11.98 5.05 5.44
N GLN A 321 -13.01 5.60 6.07
CA GLN A 321 -12.87 6.61 7.12
C GLN A 321 -12.16 6.03 8.34
N LEU A 322 -11.28 6.84 8.95
CA LEU A 322 -10.63 6.48 10.20
C LEU A 322 -11.60 6.63 11.37
N GLU A 323 -11.66 5.61 12.21
CA GLU A 323 -12.44 5.57 13.43
C GLU A 323 -11.50 5.69 14.63
N HIS A 324 -11.94 6.45 15.63
CA HIS A 324 -11.22 6.58 16.88
C HIS A 324 -11.42 5.36 17.76
N SER A 325 -10.33 4.83 18.30
CA SER A 325 -10.34 3.78 19.31
C SER A 325 -9.35 4.10 20.42
N THR A 326 -9.65 3.62 21.62
CA THR A 326 -8.77 3.70 22.80
C THR A 326 -8.45 2.29 23.27
N GLY A 327 -7.30 2.11 23.92
CA GLY A 327 -6.82 0.80 24.37
C GLY A 327 -5.37 0.54 23.96
N PHE A 328 -4.77 -0.46 24.59
CA PHE A 328 -3.34 -0.78 24.47
C PHE A 328 -3.02 -1.77 23.35
N ASP A 329 -4.04 -2.32 22.68
CA ASP A 329 -3.87 -3.40 21.70
C ASP A 329 -3.73 -2.89 20.26
N HIS A 330 -2.88 -3.56 19.47
CA HIS A 330 -2.74 -3.34 18.03
C HIS A 330 -3.60 -4.32 17.22
N ASP A 331 -4.48 -3.81 16.37
CA ASP A 331 -5.22 -4.62 15.39
C ASP A 331 -4.49 -4.67 14.04
N ARG A 332 -3.89 -5.83 13.73
CA ARG A 332 -3.14 -6.07 12.50
C ARG A 332 -3.97 -5.94 11.22
N ARG A 333 -5.30 -5.99 11.28
CA ARG A 333 -6.21 -5.84 10.12
C ARG A 333 -6.57 -4.38 9.83
N ARG A 334 -6.16 -3.46 10.71
CA ARG A 334 -6.41 -2.04 10.59
C ARG A 334 -5.11 -1.29 10.33
N ALA A 335 -5.24 -0.08 9.79
CA ALA A 335 -4.14 0.85 9.60
C ALA A 335 -4.62 2.28 9.83
N GLY A 336 -3.68 3.13 10.25
CA GLY A 336 -3.90 4.56 10.41
C GLY A 336 -2.78 5.21 11.22
N VAL A 337 -3.16 6.01 12.20
CA VAL A 337 -2.23 6.73 13.08
C VAL A 337 -2.50 6.40 14.54
N HIS A 338 -1.46 6.39 15.36
CA HIS A 338 -1.49 5.90 16.74
C HIS A 338 -0.73 6.86 17.65
N LEU A 339 -1.32 7.22 18.78
CA LEU A 339 -0.61 7.88 19.86
C LEU A 339 0.08 6.81 20.68
N ILE A 340 1.41 6.85 20.72
CA ILE A 340 2.21 5.86 21.45
C ILE A 340 3.18 6.53 22.41
N THR A 341 3.56 5.82 23.48
CA THR A 341 4.82 6.08 24.19
C THR A 341 5.83 5.02 23.71
N PRO A 342 6.89 5.42 22.97
CA PRO A 342 7.95 4.50 22.59
C PRO A 342 8.80 4.15 23.81
N SER A 343 9.39 2.95 23.79
CA SER A 343 10.39 2.52 24.77
C SER A 343 11.71 3.26 24.59
N GLU A 344 12.59 3.15 25.59
CA GLU A 344 13.96 3.63 25.49
C GLU A 344 14.72 2.86 24.39
N TRP A 345 15.65 3.53 23.72
CA TRP A 345 16.42 2.98 22.61
C TRP A 345 17.91 2.99 22.96
N ASP A 346 18.44 1.82 23.32
CA ASP A 346 19.81 1.68 23.86
C ASP A 346 20.88 1.44 22.77
N HIS A 347 20.49 1.50 21.49
CA HIS A 347 21.36 1.15 20.36
C HIS A 347 21.80 2.36 19.53
N ASP A 348 21.61 3.59 20.03
CA ASP A 348 21.94 4.83 19.30
C ASP A 348 23.41 4.93 18.86
N ALA A 349 24.31 4.23 19.55
CA ALA A 349 25.73 4.19 19.19
C ALA A 349 26.01 3.35 17.93
N GLN A 350 25.13 2.39 17.57
CA GLN A 350 25.35 1.48 16.44
C GLN A 350 24.29 1.55 15.36
N LEU A 351 23.06 1.89 15.72
CA LEU A 351 21.90 1.85 14.84
C LEU A 351 21.06 3.12 15.00
N PRO A 352 20.43 3.59 13.92
CA PRO A 352 19.46 4.67 14.00
C PRO A 352 18.29 4.28 14.90
N ASN A 353 17.77 5.22 15.68
CA ASN A 353 16.50 5.03 16.38
C ASN A 353 15.35 4.80 15.36
N PRO A 354 14.51 3.76 15.50
CA PRO A 354 13.38 3.48 14.61
C PRO A 354 12.35 4.61 14.52
N ILE A 355 12.24 5.47 15.55
CA ILE A 355 11.40 6.66 15.51
C ILE A 355 12.14 7.88 14.93
N GLY A 356 13.36 7.74 14.42
CA GLY A 356 14.18 8.86 13.97
C GLY A 356 14.66 9.75 15.14
N ASN A 357 15.21 10.93 14.80
CA ASN A 357 15.81 11.80 15.81
C ASN A 357 14.74 12.63 16.53
N ARG A 358 14.57 12.36 17.81
CA ARG A 358 13.61 13.08 18.67
C ARG A 358 14.29 13.55 19.95
N ASP A 359 14.10 14.81 20.29
CA ASP A 359 14.68 15.41 21.50
C ASP A 359 13.73 15.33 22.71
N GLU A 360 12.42 15.49 22.48
CA GLU A 360 11.42 15.49 23.55
C GLU A 360 11.01 14.05 23.90
N PRO A 361 10.94 13.66 25.19
CA PRO A 361 10.39 12.35 25.58
C PRO A 361 8.85 12.34 25.58
N GLY A 362 8.25 11.18 25.84
CA GLY A 362 6.80 11.03 26.07
C GLY A 362 5.96 10.72 24.82
N PRO A 363 4.62 10.85 24.90
CA PRO A 363 3.72 10.39 23.85
C PRO A 363 3.86 11.17 22.53
N LEU A 364 3.76 10.47 21.41
CA LEU A 364 3.73 11.06 20.07
C LEU A 364 2.82 10.28 19.11
N TRP A 365 2.28 11.00 18.12
CA TRP A 365 1.48 10.39 17.06
C TRP A 365 2.38 9.83 15.97
N VAL A 366 2.37 8.52 15.80
CA VAL A 366 3.10 7.82 14.73
C VAL A 366 2.13 7.21 13.71
N THR A 367 2.67 6.78 12.58
CA THR A 367 1.91 6.07 11.56
C THR A 367 1.98 4.55 11.75
N GLU A 368 1.05 3.83 11.12
CA GLU A 368 1.02 2.36 11.11
C GLU A 368 2.37 1.71 10.72
N PRO A 369 3.11 2.15 9.67
CA PRO A 369 4.43 1.59 9.36
C PRO A 369 5.46 1.71 10.50
N THR A 370 5.48 2.84 11.21
CA THR A 370 6.39 3.05 12.35
C THR A 370 5.99 2.15 13.52
N LEU A 371 4.69 2.07 13.85
CA LEU A 371 4.20 1.18 14.90
C LEU A 371 4.52 -0.29 14.58
N ARG A 372 4.27 -0.74 13.34
CA ARG A 372 4.61 -2.10 12.90
C ARG A 372 6.11 -2.37 12.94
N LEU A 373 6.94 -1.37 12.66
CA LEU A 373 8.38 -1.50 12.80
C LEU A 373 8.73 -1.72 14.28
N LEU A 374 8.29 -0.85 15.19
CA LEU A 374 8.57 -0.98 16.63
C LEU A 374 8.12 -2.33 17.19
N LEU A 375 6.89 -2.75 16.90
CA LEU A 375 6.36 -4.05 17.34
C LEU A 375 7.15 -5.24 16.78
N ARG A 376 7.69 -5.11 15.56
CA ARG A 376 8.58 -6.13 14.98
C ARG A 376 9.91 -6.17 15.73
N LEU A 377 10.50 -5.01 16.03
CA LEU A 377 11.79 -4.92 16.71
C LEU A 377 11.72 -5.35 18.17
N SER A 378 10.56 -5.20 18.81
CA SER A 378 10.30 -5.74 20.14
C SER A 378 9.98 -7.24 20.16
N GLY A 379 9.72 -7.83 19.00
CA GLY A 379 9.44 -9.25 18.88
C GLY A 379 10.66 -10.12 19.22
N PRO A 380 10.45 -11.40 19.59
CA PRO A 380 11.51 -12.30 20.07
C PRO A 380 12.63 -12.53 19.05
N LYS A 381 12.33 -12.38 17.76
CA LYS A 381 13.31 -12.49 16.68
C LYS A 381 14.39 -11.39 16.73
N TYR A 382 14.04 -10.18 17.16
CA TYR A 382 14.95 -9.03 17.14
C TYR A 382 15.34 -8.61 18.55
N GLY A 383 14.38 -8.45 19.46
CA GLY A 383 14.61 -8.11 20.87
C GLY A 383 15.41 -6.81 21.07
N LEU A 384 15.23 -5.81 20.20
CA LEU A 384 16.01 -4.57 20.22
C LEU A 384 15.39 -3.45 21.08
N CYS A 385 14.13 -3.59 21.46
CA CYS A 385 13.45 -2.62 22.33
C CYS A 385 12.22 -3.27 22.97
N ASP A 386 11.68 -2.67 24.02
CA ASP A 386 10.39 -3.07 24.56
C ASP A 386 9.25 -2.66 23.61
N PRO A 387 8.08 -3.35 23.64
CA PRO A 387 6.94 -2.94 22.83
C PRO A 387 6.45 -1.54 23.24
N PRO A 388 6.08 -0.66 22.29
CA PRO A 388 5.56 0.66 22.62
C PRO A 388 4.18 0.56 23.27
N GLU A 389 3.89 1.46 24.21
CA GLU A 389 2.56 1.59 24.81
C GLU A 389 1.65 2.35 23.84
N ILE A 390 0.51 1.76 23.45
CA ILE A 390 -0.49 2.39 22.58
C ILE A 390 -1.57 3.04 23.45
N HIS A 391 -1.84 4.32 23.25
CA HIS A 391 -2.84 5.06 24.04
C HIS A 391 -4.18 5.16 23.32
N GLU A 392 -4.13 5.58 22.07
CA GLU A 392 -5.30 5.77 21.21
C GLU A 392 -4.90 5.67 19.74
N SER A 393 -5.88 5.44 18.87
CA SER A 393 -5.66 5.23 17.45
C SER A 393 -6.80 5.80 16.61
N PHE A 394 -6.47 6.28 15.42
CA PHE A 394 -7.43 6.57 14.35
C PHE A 394 -7.15 5.62 13.19
N THR A 395 -7.98 4.59 13.02
CA THR A 395 -7.72 3.52 12.05
C THR A 395 -8.95 3.11 11.27
N SER A 396 -8.75 2.53 10.09
CA SER A 396 -9.80 1.87 9.29
C SER A 396 -9.34 0.47 8.91
N GLY A 397 -10.26 -0.37 8.44
CA GLY A 397 -9.90 -1.62 7.77
C GLY A 397 -8.89 -1.35 6.65
N ALA A 398 -7.84 -2.16 6.58
CA ALA A 398 -6.68 -1.86 5.75
C ALA A 398 -6.29 -3.00 4.83
N THR A 399 -5.58 -2.66 3.75
CA THR A 399 -4.97 -3.65 2.87
C THR A 399 -3.66 -3.13 2.28
N GLU A 400 -2.70 -4.02 2.14
CA GLU A 400 -1.44 -3.77 1.42
C GLU A 400 -1.62 -3.82 -0.11
N SER A 401 -2.70 -4.45 -0.58
CA SER A 401 -2.94 -4.66 -2.00
C SER A 401 -3.57 -3.46 -2.70
N LEU A 402 -3.80 -2.33 -2.00
CA LEU A 402 -4.62 -1.24 -2.52
C LEU A 402 -3.98 -0.57 -3.73
N LEU A 403 -2.67 -0.30 -3.65
CA LEU A 403 -1.87 0.33 -4.69
C LEU A 403 -0.97 -0.67 -5.43
N GLU A 404 -1.13 -1.98 -5.20
CA GLU A 404 -0.16 -2.97 -5.69
C GLU A 404 -0.13 -3.04 -7.22
N LYS A 405 -1.28 -3.05 -7.91
CA LYS A 405 -1.32 -3.04 -9.38
C LYS A 405 -0.72 -1.76 -9.96
N PHE A 406 -1.05 -0.61 -9.36
CA PHE A 406 -0.47 0.70 -9.71
C PHE A 406 1.06 0.70 -9.56
N ARG A 407 1.55 0.19 -8.42
CA ARG A 407 2.97 0.04 -8.13
C ARG A 407 3.68 -0.89 -9.12
N VAL A 408 3.08 -2.03 -9.44
CA VAL A 408 3.64 -3.00 -10.40
C VAL A 408 3.73 -2.38 -11.80
N ALA A 409 2.69 -1.67 -12.27
CA ALA A 409 2.72 -0.99 -13.56
C ALA A 409 3.87 0.03 -13.66
N LEU A 410 4.05 0.86 -12.62
CA LEU A 410 5.16 1.83 -12.55
C LEU A 410 6.52 1.13 -12.47
N LYS A 411 6.63 0.05 -11.68
CA LYS A 411 7.87 -0.73 -11.56
C LYS A 411 8.25 -1.36 -12.88
N ASP A 412 7.31 -2.01 -13.57
CA ASP A 412 7.57 -2.70 -14.83
C ASP A 412 7.95 -1.71 -15.95
N ALA A 413 7.30 -0.55 -16.01
CA ALA A 413 7.68 0.52 -16.93
C ALA A 413 9.09 1.05 -16.63
N ARG A 414 9.42 1.25 -15.34
CA ARG A 414 10.76 1.67 -14.92
C ARG A 414 11.83 0.63 -15.26
N ASP A 415 11.59 -0.64 -14.98
CA ASP A 415 12.55 -1.71 -15.22
C ASP A 415 12.82 -1.88 -16.72
N ARG A 416 11.77 -1.80 -17.55
CA ARG A 416 11.90 -1.78 -19.01
C ARG A 416 12.73 -0.59 -19.48
N ALA A 417 12.44 0.61 -18.97
CA ALA A 417 13.18 1.81 -19.33
C ALA A 417 14.65 1.77 -18.89
N ILE A 418 14.99 1.09 -17.78
CA ILE A 418 16.39 0.82 -17.42
C ILE A 418 17.04 -0.12 -18.44
N ALA A 419 16.37 -1.19 -18.83
CA ALA A 419 16.90 -2.18 -19.77
C ALA A 419 17.11 -1.60 -21.18
N GLU A 420 16.27 -0.65 -21.57
CA GLU A 420 16.28 0.00 -22.90
C GLU A 420 17.04 1.33 -22.92
N ASP A 421 17.58 1.78 -21.78
CA ASP A 421 18.23 3.10 -21.60
C ASP A 421 17.32 4.28 -22.01
N ASP A 422 16.02 4.16 -21.72
CA ASP A 422 15.00 5.17 -22.00
C ASP A 422 14.91 6.20 -20.87
N GLU A 423 15.73 7.25 -20.97
CA GLU A 423 15.77 8.33 -19.99
C GLU A 423 14.43 9.09 -19.85
N VAL A 424 13.65 9.21 -20.94
CA VAL A 424 12.37 9.93 -20.94
C VAL A 424 11.36 9.19 -20.07
N THR A 425 11.21 7.88 -20.28
CA THR A 425 10.31 7.06 -19.46
C THR A 425 10.79 7.01 -18.01
N LEU A 426 12.10 6.94 -17.75
CA LEU A 426 12.62 6.92 -16.38
C LEU A 426 12.28 8.18 -15.59
N GLU A 427 12.53 9.36 -16.16
CA GLU A 427 12.22 10.63 -15.49
C GLU A 427 10.70 10.84 -15.38
N TYR A 428 9.93 10.40 -16.37
CA TYR A 428 8.47 10.47 -16.33
C TYR A 428 7.88 9.59 -15.21
N VAL A 429 8.24 8.31 -15.15
CA VAL A 429 7.78 7.37 -14.11
C VAL A 429 8.21 7.85 -12.72
N LYS A 430 9.44 8.36 -12.60
CA LYS A 430 9.93 8.99 -11.37
C LYS A 430 9.06 10.16 -10.93
N ALA A 431 8.69 11.03 -11.87
CA ALA A 431 7.80 12.15 -11.60
C ALA A 431 6.39 11.68 -11.20
N MET A 432 5.85 10.62 -11.83
CA MET A 432 4.52 10.07 -11.52
C MET A 432 4.42 9.66 -10.05
N TYR A 433 5.26 8.74 -9.57
CA TYR A 433 5.13 8.27 -8.18
C TYR A 433 5.54 9.35 -7.16
N SER A 434 6.58 10.16 -7.44
CA SER A 434 7.04 11.18 -6.50
C SER A 434 6.02 12.30 -6.31
N LYS A 435 5.39 12.73 -7.41
CA LYS A 435 4.32 13.74 -7.35
C LYS A 435 3.03 13.17 -6.79
N PHE A 436 2.66 11.94 -7.13
CA PHE A 436 1.51 11.25 -6.54
C PHE A 436 1.57 11.24 -5.00
N VAL A 437 2.69 10.75 -4.43
CA VAL A 437 2.90 10.70 -2.98
C VAL A 437 2.91 12.10 -2.35
N SER A 438 3.54 13.09 -2.99
CA SER A 438 3.62 14.44 -2.41
C SER A 438 2.33 15.26 -2.55
N THR A 439 1.38 14.84 -3.40
CA THR A 439 0.18 15.63 -3.71
C THR A 439 -1.12 15.03 -3.21
N MET A 440 -1.17 13.75 -2.83
CA MET A 440 -2.38 13.14 -2.26
C MET A 440 -2.76 13.65 -0.87
N GLY A 441 -1.91 14.46 -0.22
CA GLY A 441 -2.22 15.13 1.05
C GLY A 441 -3.03 16.41 0.84
N GLU A 442 -2.55 17.52 1.41
CA GLU A 442 -3.27 18.80 1.35
C GLU A 442 -3.06 19.62 0.06
N SER A 443 -2.59 19.00 -1.02
CA SER A 443 -2.19 19.73 -2.23
C SER A 443 -3.38 20.17 -3.08
N ASN A 444 -3.34 21.40 -3.60
CA ASN A 444 -4.29 21.87 -4.61
C ASN A 444 -4.07 21.26 -6.00
N TYR A 445 -2.95 20.58 -6.23
CA TYR A 445 -2.60 19.98 -7.52
C TYR A 445 -3.32 18.66 -7.78
N ASN A 446 -3.60 17.88 -6.74
CA ASN A 446 -4.37 16.64 -6.85
C ASN A 446 -5.72 16.86 -6.15
N ARG A 447 -6.76 17.11 -6.94
CA ARG A 447 -8.12 17.34 -6.44
C ARG A 447 -8.97 16.08 -6.42
N GLU A 448 -8.45 14.99 -6.99
CA GLU A 448 -9.13 13.70 -7.17
C GLU A 448 -8.88 12.76 -5.99
N LEU A 449 -7.80 12.97 -5.23
CA LEU A 449 -7.45 12.17 -4.07
C LEU A 449 -6.93 13.06 -2.93
N TYR A 450 -7.65 13.08 -1.81
CA TYR A 450 -7.32 13.85 -0.61
C TYR A 450 -7.24 12.92 0.62
N ARG A 451 -6.06 12.30 0.78
CA ARG A 451 -5.70 11.30 1.79
C ARG A 451 -4.38 11.66 2.47
N PRO A 452 -4.38 12.66 3.39
CA PRO A 452 -3.19 13.00 4.17
C PRO A 452 -2.69 11.82 5.03
N ASP A 453 -3.59 10.94 5.46
CA ASP A 453 -3.24 9.68 6.11
C ASP A 453 -2.35 8.81 5.20
N TRP A 454 -2.77 8.55 3.96
CA TRP A 454 -1.96 7.76 3.02
C TRP A 454 -0.60 8.39 2.74
N MET A 455 -0.54 9.72 2.60
CA MET A 455 0.72 10.44 2.41
C MET A 455 1.70 10.14 3.55
N HIS A 456 1.27 10.31 4.81
CA HIS A 456 2.13 10.06 5.97
C HIS A 456 2.53 8.58 6.07
N LEU A 457 1.61 7.66 5.81
CA LEU A 457 1.88 6.23 5.84
C LEU A 457 2.92 5.82 4.78
N ILE A 458 2.76 6.26 3.52
CA ILE A 458 3.72 5.93 2.45
C ILE A 458 5.11 6.53 2.75
N ARG A 459 5.19 7.76 3.27
CA ARG A 459 6.47 8.37 3.66
C ARG A 459 7.15 7.59 4.79
N SER A 460 6.39 7.29 5.84
CA SER A 460 6.90 6.53 6.99
C SER A 460 7.31 5.12 6.59
N GLN A 461 6.62 4.49 5.64
CA GLN A 461 7.02 3.20 5.08
C GLN A 461 8.38 3.27 4.38
N ALA A 462 8.65 4.34 3.63
CA ALA A 462 9.96 4.52 2.99
C ALA A 462 11.07 4.62 4.04
N PHE A 463 10.82 5.34 5.14
CA PHE A 463 11.75 5.44 6.27
C PHE A 463 11.97 4.10 6.99
N ALA A 464 10.88 3.36 7.26
CA ALA A 464 10.97 2.02 7.85
C ALA A 464 11.74 1.05 6.94
N ASN A 465 11.57 1.15 5.61
CA ASN A 465 12.33 0.35 4.65
C ASN A 465 13.83 0.67 4.70
N LEU A 466 14.21 1.96 4.77
CA LEU A 466 15.61 2.38 4.92
C LEU A 466 16.19 1.86 6.24
N TRP A 467 15.43 1.94 7.34
CA TRP A 467 15.83 1.41 8.64
C TRP A 467 16.11 -0.09 8.57
N MET A 468 15.22 -0.88 7.97
CA MET A 468 15.42 -2.32 7.80
C MET A 468 16.66 -2.66 6.94
N LYS A 469 17.01 -1.80 5.97
CA LYS A 469 18.26 -1.95 5.21
C LYS A 469 19.49 -1.63 6.06
N ALA A 470 19.44 -0.59 6.89
CA ALA A 470 20.50 -0.28 7.84
C ALA A 470 20.71 -1.45 8.83
N TYR A 471 19.63 -2.01 9.37
CA TYR A 471 19.70 -3.19 10.22
C TYR A 471 20.28 -4.41 9.50
N LYS A 472 19.84 -4.70 8.27
CA LYS A 472 20.43 -5.78 7.46
C LYS A 472 21.94 -5.57 7.24
N ALA A 473 22.36 -4.34 6.95
CA ALA A 473 23.77 -4.02 6.79
C ALA A 473 24.56 -4.34 8.07
N HIS A 474 24.03 -3.92 9.22
CA HIS A 474 24.62 -4.20 10.53
C HIS A 474 24.76 -5.70 10.81
N GLU A 475 23.69 -6.47 10.62
CA GLU A 475 23.67 -7.92 10.87
C GLU A 475 24.66 -8.70 9.99
N GLU A 476 24.87 -8.24 8.75
CA GLU A 476 25.81 -8.84 7.81
C GLU A 476 27.26 -8.32 8.02
N GLY A 477 27.50 -7.61 9.13
CA GLY A 477 28.83 -7.15 9.55
C GLY A 477 29.32 -5.85 8.90
N LEU A 478 28.47 -5.13 8.17
CA LEU A 478 28.81 -3.78 7.72
C LEU A 478 28.63 -2.79 8.87
N MET A 479 29.57 -1.86 9.00
CA MET A 479 29.42 -0.78 9.96
C MET A 479 28.54 0.32 9.37
N VAL A 480 27.34 0.49 9.92
CA VAL A 480 26.44 1.59 9.54
C VAL A 480 27.00 2.89 10.12
N VAL A 481 27.30 3.85 9.25
CA VAL A 481 27.88 5.16 9.62
C VAL A 481 26.81 6.24 9.67
N ARG A 482 25.88 6.22 8.73
CA ARG A 482 24.85 7.27 8.60
C ARG A 482 23.61 6.72 7.91
N ALA A 483 22.44 7.14 8.35
CA ALA A 483 21.17 6.89 7.67
C ALA A 483 20.37 8.19 7.66
N MET A 484 20.06 8.70 6.47
CA MET A 484 19.44 10.01 6.32
C MET A 484 18.45 10.08 5.16
N GLY A 485 17.48 10.97 5.29
CA GLY A 485 16.53 11.21 4.22
C GLY A 485 15.62 10.01 3.99
N THR A 486 15.37 9.67 2.73
CA THR A 486 14.45 8.60 2.34
C THR A 486 15.19 7.37 1.81
N ASP A 487 16.42 7.56 1.34
CA ASP A 487 17.15 6.62 0.49
C ASP A 487 18.66 6.59 0.71
N GLU A 488 19.22 7.33 1.67
CA GLU A 488 20.67 7.45 1.82
C GLU A 488 21.21 6.68 3.04
N LEU A 489 22.12 5.73 2.77
CA LEU A 489 22.73 4.84 3.75
C LEU A 489 24.25 4.80 3.57
N HIS A 490 25.01 5.15 4.60
CA HIS A 490 26.47 5.16 4.56
C HIS A 490 27.00 3.97 5.36
N VAL A 491 27.91 3.21 4.76
CA VAL A 491 28.48 2.00 5.35
C VAL A 491 29.99 1.92 5.16
N ILE A 492 30.66 1.25 6.09
CA ILE A 492 32.05 0.79 5.96
C ILE A 492 32.02 -0.74 5.84
N GLY A 493 32.80 -1.29 4.92
CA GLY A 493 32.88 -2.72 4.64
C GLY A 493 32.43 -3.11 3.22
N ASP A 494 32.47 -4.40 2.91
CA ASP A 494 32.14 -4.94 1.58
C ASP A 494 30.61 -5.02 1.38
N TRP A 495 30.00 -3.87 1.07
CA TRP A 495 28.55 -3.76 0.95
C TRP A 495 27.95 -4.60 -0.18
N ARG A 496 28.74 -4.94 -1.21
CA ARG A 496 28.29 -5.73 -2.38
C ARG A 496 27.94 -7.17 -2.01
N ARG A 497 28.43 -7.68 -0.87
CA ARG A 497 28.00 -8.97 -0.31
C ARG A 497 26.56 -8.93 0.21
N VAL A 498 26.08 -7.76 0.62
CA VAL A 498 24.80 -7.58 1.31
C VAL A 498 23.70 -7.09 0.36
N PHE A 499 24.07 -6.20 -0.56
CA PHE A 499 23.14 -5.58 -1.50
C PHE A 499 23.61 -5.77 -2.95
N PRO A 500 22.72 -6.22 -3.85
CA PRO A 500 23.04 -6.23 -5.27
C PRO A 500 23.19 -4.80 -5.80
N GLU A 501 24.23 -4.59 -6.60
CA GLU A 501 24.51 -3.30 -7.26
C GLU A 501 23.67 -3.16 -8.53
N GLY A 502 23.06 -1.99 -8.72
CA GLY A 502 22.34 -1.67 -9.94
C GLY A 502 21.30 -0.58 -9.77
N ARG A 503 20.36 -0.51 -10.71
CA ARG A 503 19.32 0.54 -10.79
C ARG A 503 17.93 0.00 -10.49
N GLY A 504 17.74 -1.30 -10.42
CA GLY A 504 16.47 -1.95 -10.06
C GLY A 504 16.01 -1.58 -8.65
N VAL A 505 14.71 -1.75 -8.39
CA VAL A 505 14.08 -1.33 -7.12
C VAL A 505 14.62 -2.09 -5.89
N SER A 506 15.11 -3.32 -6.08
CA SER A 506 15.78 -4.13 -5.04
C SER A 506 17.27 -3.86 -4.92
N GLU A 507 17.86 -3.19 -5.90
CA GLU A 507 19.29 -2.92 -6.01
C GLU A 507 19.64 -1.56 -5.39
N VAL A 508 20.93 -1.35 -5.13
CA VAL A 508 21.46 -0.08 -4.62
C VAL A 508 22.57 0.40 -5.54
N LYS A 509 22.83 1.72 -5.53
CA LYS A 509 23.93 2.31 -6.30
C LYS A 509 24.83 3.15 -5.40
N VAL A 510 26.10 3.25 -5.76
CA VAL A 510 27.04 4.15 -5.10
C VAL A 510 26.68 5.58 -5.46
N LYS A 511 26.53 6.42 -4.43
CA LYS A 511 26.35 7.87 -4.57
C LYS A 511 27.70 8.58 -4.53
N GLU A 512 28.51 8.26 -3.52
CA GLU A 512 29.86 8.80 -3.36
C GLU A 512 30.67 7.90 -2.41
N MET A 513 31.99 8.08 -2.42
CA MET A 513 32.92 7.45 -1.48
C MET A 513 33.79 8.55 -0.87
N TYR A 514 34.04 8.44 0.44
CA TYR A 514 34.86 9.40 1.16
C TYR A 514 35.56 8.75 2.35
N THR A 515 36.67 9.33 2.79
CA THR A 515 37.46 8.83 3.91
C THR A 515 37.15 9.62 5.19
N VAL A 516 37.08 8.93 6.32
CA VAL A 516 36.94 9.53 7.66
C VAL A 516 37.99 8.95 8.59
N GLY A 517 38.57 9.78 9.45
CA GLY A 517 39.65 9.40 10.36
C GLY A 517 41.03 9.74 9.79
N GLU A 518 42.04 9.63 10.64
CA GLU A 518 43.44 9.84 10.29
C GLU A 518 44.18 8.50 10.44
N ASP A 519 45.15 8.26 9.57
CA ASP A 519 46.08 7.15 9.75
C ASP A 519 46.89 7.41 11.03
N VAL A 520 46.92 6.44 11.93
CA VAL A 520 47.84 6.51 13.07
C VAL A 520 49.25 6.36 12.49
N ASP A 521 50.03 7.44 12.52
CA ASP A 521 51.43 7.39 12.11
C ASP A 521 52.14 6.36 13.00
N PRO A 522 52.76 5.30 12.44
CA PRO A 522 53.48 4.31 13.24
C PRO A 522 54.63 4.91 14.09
N ALA A 523 55.01 6.17 13.85
CA ALA A 523 55.94 6.91 14.69
C ALA A 523 55.37 7.31 16.07
N ASP A 524 54.06 7.49 16.21
CA ASP A 524 53.42 7.92 17.48
C ASP A 524 53.13 6.76 18.45
N ALA A 525 53.32 5.51 18.02
CA ALA A 525 53.18 4.32 18.87
C ALA A 525 54.49 3.91 19.59
N GLY A 526 55.57 4.69 19.43
CA GLY A 526 56.94 4.30 19.81
C GLY A 526 57.56 4.97 21.04
N GLU A 527 56.92 5.95 21.68
CA GLU A 527 57.48 6.64 22.86
C GLU A 527 56.56 6.50 24.07
N GLY A 528 56.70 5.39 24.80
CA GLY A 528 55.93 5.15 26.02
C GLY A 528 56.35 3.88 26.78
N ASP A 529 57.61 3.80 27.21
CA ASP A 529 58.06 3.40 28.55
C ASP A 529 59.56 3.03 28.52
N ASP A 530 60.37 3.89 29.14
CA ASP A 530 61.65 3.52 29.79
C ASP A 530 61.74 4.29 31.12
#